data_AF-A0A933PBJ9-F1
#
_entry.id   AF-A0A933PBJ9-F1
#
_cell.length_a   1.000
_cell.length_b   1.000
_cell.length_c   1.000
_cell.angle_alpha   90.00
_cell.angle_beta   90.00
_cell.angle_gamma   90.00
#
_symmetry.space_group_name_H-M   'P 1'
#
loop_
_entity.id
_entity.type
_entity.pdbx_description
1 polymer ?
#
loop_
_entity_poly.entity_id
_entity_poly.type
_entity_poly.pdbx_seq_one_letter_code
_entity_poly.pdbx_strand_id
1 'polypeptide(L)'
;MIVPVCALLAVLVPLLVGGRLRGFAVLRLRRTEVVSAAFVVQFAAVSVLPGPRVLLVALHIGSYLAAGAFVVVNRRVPGIVVLGLGALSNGLTIAVNGGTLPASSAALARAGMLEAETLGTAAGLANSGIVADPRLALL
;
A
#
# COMPACT_ATOMS: atom_id res chain seq x y z
N MET A 1 -8.81 11.09 -8.64
CA MET A 1 -7.74 10.31 -7.99
C MET A 1 -7.46 10.88 -6.60
N ILE A 2 -7.52 10.08 -5.54
CA ILE A 2 -7.39 10.55 -4.15
C ILE A 2 -5.96 10.97 -3.78
N VAL A 3 -4.94 10.27 -4.31
CA VAL A 3 -3.52 10.51 -3.98
C VAL A 3 -3.06 11.95 -4.29
N PRO A 4 -3.23 12.50 -5.51
CA PRO A 4 -2.81 13.87 -5.80
C PRO A 4 -3.58 14.91 -4.99
N VAL A 5 -4.86 14.65 -4.67
CA VAL A 5 -5.66 15.53 -3.82
C VAL A 5 -5.11 15.53 -2.40
N CYS A 6 -4.85 14.37 -1.81
CA CYS A 6 -4.23 14.25 -0.49
C CYS A 6 -2.82 14.88 -0.46
N ALA A 7 -2.01 14.69 -1.52
CA ALA A 7 -0.70 15.31 -1.62
C ALA A 7 -0.79 16.84 -1.68
N LEU A 8 -1.73 17.38 -2.47
CA LEU A 8 -2.01 18.80 -2.52
C LEU A 8 -2.45 19.33 -1.16
N LEU A 9 -3.38 18.65 -0.48
CA LEU A 9 -3.83 19.02 0.86
C LEU A 9 -2.68 18.97 1.88
N ALA A 10 -1.81 17.97 1.82
CA ALA A 10 -0.65 17.84 2.70
C ALA A 10 0.34 19.00 2.55
N VAL A 11 0.39 19.66 1.38
CA VAL A 11 1.18 20.87 1.14
C VAL A 11 0.42 22.13 1.52
N LEU A 12 -0.86 22.25 1.11
CA LEU A 12 -1.66 23.46 1.33
C LEU A 12 -2.03 23.69 2.79
N VAL A 13 -2.39 22.64 3.53
CA VAL A 13 -2.86 22.77 4.92
C VAL A 13 -1.80 23.43 5.80
N PRO A 14 -0.52 22.99 5.82
CA PRO A 14 0.52 23.68 6.56
C PRO A 14 0.70 25.15 6.13
N LEU A 15 0.64 25.46 4.83
CA LEU A 15 0.82 26.83 4.33
C LEU A 15 -0.31 27.76 4.80
N LEU A 16 -1.55 27.28 4.80
CA LEU A 16 -2.73 28.04 5.23
C LEU A 16 -2.78 28.27 6.74
N VAL A 17 -2.18 27.37 7.54
CA VAL A 17 -2.13 27.47 9.01
C VAL A 17 -0.82 28.15 9.50
N GLY A 18 -0.03 28.74 8.59
CA GLY A 18 1.21 29.46 8.92
C GLY A 18 2.42 28.56 9.20
N GLY A 19 2.33 27.27 8.90
CA GLY A 19 3.42 26.31 8.96
C GLY A 19 4.46 26.51 7.86
N ARG A 20 5.64 25.91 8.03
CA ARG A 20 6.77 25.99 7.08
C ARG A 20 7.11 24.61 6.55
N LEU A 21 7.17 24.46 5.22
CA LEU A 21 7.57 23.20 4.56
C LEU A 21 9.00 22.77 4.91
N ARG A 22 9.86 23.72 5.32
CA ARG A 22 11.21 23.41 5.84
C ARG A 22 11.21 22.44 7.03
N GLY A 23 10.11 22.32 7.77
CA GLY A 23 9.97 21.34 8.85
C GLY A 23 10.11 19.88 8.36
N PHE A 24 9.72 19.59 7.12
CA PHE A 24 9.88 18.26 6.53
C PHE A 24 11.35 17.91 6.25
N ALA A 25 12.19 18.91 5.98
CA ALA A 25 13.62 18.69 5.72
C ALA A 25 14.41 18.26 6.96
N VAL A 26 13.81 18.38 8.16
CA VAL A 26 14.44 18.01 9.44
C VAL A 26 14.00 16.63 9.92
N LEU A 27 13.08 15.96 9.21
CA LEU A 27 12.63 14.61 9.57
C LEU A 27 13.76 13.60 9.40
N ARG A 28 14.27 13.12 10.54
CA ARG A 28 15.26 12.05 10.59
C ARG A 28 14.56 10.70 10.58
N LEU A 29 14.28 10.20 9.38
CA LEU A 29 13.82 8.82 9.19
C LEU A 29 15.01 7.87 9.27
N ARG A 30 14.90 6.84 10.09
CA ARG A 30 15.87 5.75 10.19
C ARG A 30 15.44 4.61 9.30
N ARG A 31 16.40 3.86 8.75
CA ARG A 31 16.12 2.67 7.92
C ARG A 31 15.33 2.96 6.66
N THR A 32 15.57 4.09 6.00
CA THR A 32 14.91 4.44 4.73
C THR A 32 15.24 3.43 3.63
N GLU A 33 16.38 2.75 3.72
CA GLU A 33 16.76 1.63 2.87
C GLU A 33 15.76 0.46 2.95
N VAL A 34 15.20 0.18 4.14
CA VAL A 34 14.26 -0.94 4.36
C VAL A 34 12.93 -0.65 3.69
N VAL A 35 12.36 0.54 3.90
CA VAL A 35 11.07 0.89 3.30
C VAL A 35 11.19 1.06 1.77
N SER A 36 12.34 1.54 1.29
CA SER A 36 12.62 1.63 -0.15
C SER A 36 12.70 0.24 -0.78
N ALA A 37 13.44 -0.69 -0.17
CA ALA A 37 13.51 -2.07 -0.62
C ALA A 37 12.13 -2.76 -0.56
N ALA A 38 11.36 -2.51 0.49
CA ALA A 38 9.99 -3.03 0.62
C ALA A 38 9.09 -2.55 -0.53
N PHE A 39 9.14 -1.26 -0.88
CA PHE A 39 8.40 -0.72 -2.01
C PHE A 39 8.82 -1.36 -3.34
N VAL A 40 10.13 -1.50 -3.58
CA VAL A 40 10.65 -2.13 -4.81
C VAL A 40 10.16 -3.58 -4.92
N VAL A 41 10.25 -4.35 -3.84
CA VAL A 41 9.78 -5.75 -3.80
C VAL A 41 8.28 -5.81 -4.04
N GLN A 42 7.49 -4.95 -3.40
CA GLN A 42 6.05 -4.90 -3.55
C GLN A 42 5.66 -4.57 -5.00
N PHE A 43 6.25 -3.53 -5.58
CA PHE A 43 6.01 -3.13 -6.95
C PHE A 43 6.40 -4.25 -7.93
N ALA A 44 7.55 -4.89 -7.72
CA ALA A 44 7.98 -6.01 -8.55
C ALA A 44 7.01 -7.18 -8.47
N ALA A 45 6.58 -7.58 -7.27
CA ALA A 45 5.67 -8.72 -7.06
C ALA A 45 4.27 -8.49 -7.66
N VAL A 46 3.79 -7.25 -7.66
CA VAL A 46 2.45 -6.90 -8.13
C VAL A 46 2.42 -6.58 -9.62
N SER A 47 3.44 -5.89 -10.14
CA SER A 47 3.35 -5.22 -11.43
C SER A 47 4.35 -5.71 -12.48
N VAL A 48 5.39 -6.45 -12.10
CA VAL A 48 6.52 -6.75 -13.01
C VAL A 48 6.80 -8.25 -13.12
N LEU A 49 6.86 -8.96 -12.00
CA LEU A 49 7.32 -10.34 -11.96
C LEU A 49 6.20 -11.32 -12.28
N PRO A 50 6.32 -12.13 -13.35
CA PRO A 50 5.55 -13.35 -13.46
C PRO A 50 6.12 -14.39 -12.48
N GLY A 51 5.28 -15.28 -11.98
CA GLY A 51 5.76 -16.37 -11.15
C GLY A 51 4.66 -17.13 -10.40
N PRO A 52 5.07 -18.16 -9.63
CA PRO A 52 4.15 -18.92 -8.80
C PRO A 52 3.44 -18.01 -7.81
N ARG A 53 2.12 -18.11 -7.74
CA ARG A 53 1.29 -17.26 -6.88
C ARG A 53 1.77 -17.22 -5.43
N VAL A 54 2.18 -18.37 -4.88
CA VAL A 54 2.69 -18.49 -3.50
C VAL A 54 3.90 -17.59 -3.26
N LEU A 55 4.84 -17.53 -4.23
CA LEU A 55 6.03 -16.69 -4.13
C LEU A 55 5.67 -15.20 -4.16
N LEU A 56 4.80 -14.78 -5.10
CA LEU A 56 4.38 -13.39 -5.23
C LEU A 56 3.65 -12.90 -3.98
N VAL A 57 2.79 -13.75 -3.39
CA VAL A 57 2.11 -13.45 -2.12
C VAL A 57 3.09 -13.34 -0.97
N ALA A 58 4.06 -14.26 -0.87
CA ALA A 58 5.09 -14.21 0.16
C ALA A 58 5.93 -12.91 0.07
N LEU A 59 6.30 -12.50 -1.14
CA LEU A 59 6.99 -11.22 -1.40
C LEU A 59 6.12 -10.02 -1.00
N HIS A 60 4.83 -10.04 -1.37
CA HIS A 60 3.90 -8.96 -1.06
C HIS A 60 3.63 -8.84 0.45
N ILE A 61 3.39 -9.94 1.16
CA ILE A 61 3.23 -9.92 2.62
C ILE A 61 4.55 -9.54 3.29
N GLY A 62 5.67 -10.08 2.81
CA GLY A 62 7.01 -9.77 3.30
C GLY A 62 7.34 -8.28 3.20
N SER A 63 6.95 -7.60 2.11
CA SER A 63 7.15 -6.16 1.98
C SER A 63 6.31 -5.36 2.99
N TYR A 64 5.08 -5.80 3.29
CA TYR A 64 4.28 -5.21 4.37
C TYR A 64 4.93 -5.36 5.75
N LEU A 65 5.51 -6.52 6.05
CA LEU A 65 6.22 -6.75 7.31
C LEU A 65 7.48 -5.87 7.43
N ALA A 66 8.25 -5.74 6.35
CA ALA A 66 9.41 -4.85 6.30
C ALA A 66 9.02 -3.37 6.48
N ALA A 67 7.93 -2.93 5.85
CA ALA A 67 7.37 -1.60 6.07
C ALA A 67 6.87 -1.41 7.52
N GLY A 68 6.27 -2.45 8.12
CA GLY A 68 5.89 -2.46 9.53
C GLY A 68 7.10 -2.27 10.46
N ALA A 69 8.22 -2.94 10.19
CA ALA A 69 9.46 -2.75 10.94
C ALA A 69 9.98 -1.31 10.83
N PHE A 70 9.91 -0.69 9.64
CA PHE A 70 10.22 0.72 9.45
C PHE A 70 9.32 1.63 10.31
N VAL A 71 8.01 1.37 10.34
CA VAL A 71 7.06 2.12 11.19
C VAL A 71 7.43 1.98 12.67
N VAL A 72 7.74 0.77 13.15
CA VAL A 72 8.12 0.53 14.54
C VAL A 72 9.37 1.30 14.93
N VAL A 73 10.41 1.28 14.08
CA VAL A 73 11.67 2.01 14.33
C VAL A 73 11.45 3.53 14.34
N ASN A 74 10.49 4.03 13.56
CA ASN A 74 10.20 5.46 13.40
C ASN A 74 8.94 5.92 14.16
N ARG A 75 8.38 5.11 15.08
CA ARG A 75 7.09 5.39 15.75
C ARG A 75 7.03 6.70 16.55
N ARG A 76 8.17 7.29 16.90
CA ARG A 76 8.26 8.58 17.60
C ARG A 76 8.11 9.78 16.66
N VAL A 77 8.19 9.57 15.35
CA VAL A 77 7.99 10.61 14.34
C VAL A 77 6.49 10.87 14.20
N PRO A 78 6.02 12.12 14.34
CA PRO A 78 4.61 12.46 14.19
C PRO A 78 4.02 11.96 12.87
N GLY A 79 2.83 11.35 12.92
CA GLY A 79 2.13 10.83 11.75
C GLY A 79 2.52 9.42 11.30
N ILE A 80 3.72 8.91 11.64
CA ILE A 80 4.17 7.57 11.20
C ILE A 80 3.28 6.45 11.75
N VAL A 81 2.80 6.56 12.99
CA VAL A 81 1.90 5.54 13.56
C VAL A 81 0.55 5.55 12.84
N VAL A 82 0.00 6.73 12.51
CA VAL A 82 -1.27 6.84 11.78
C VAL A 82 -1.15 6.25 10.37
N LEU A 83 -0.06 6.56 9.68
CA LEU A 83 0.29 5.94 8.39
C LEU A 83 0.38 4.41 8.52
N GLY A 84 1.06 3.94 9.56
CA GLY A 84 1.23 2.52 9.86
C GLY A 84 -0.10 1.80 10.14
N LEU A 85 -1.03 2.44 10.86
CA LEU A 85 -2.36 1.88 11.12
C LEU A 85 -3.19 1.75 9.84
N GLY A 86 -3.15 2.75 8.97
CA GLY A 86 -3.80 2.67 7.65
C GLY A 86 -3.21 1.55 6.79
N ALA A 87 -1.87 1.45 6.74
CA ALA A 87 -1.20 0.37 6.04
C ALA A 87 -1.51 -1.02 6.65
N LEU A 88 -1.56 -1.12 7.98
CA LEU A 88 -1.89 -2.36 8.69
C LEU A 88 -3.31 -2.82 8.37
N SER A 89 -4.28 -1.89 8.33
CA SER A 89 -5.66 -2.21 7.93
C SER A 89 -5.69 -2.89 6.56
N ASN A 90 -5.01 -2.33 5.57
CA ASN A 90 -4.92 -2.92 4.23
C ASN A 90 -4.17 -4.26 4.25
N GLY A 91 -3.02 -4.31 4.93
CA GLY A 91 -2.16 -5.49 5.00
C GLY A 91 -2.86 -6.69 5.63
N LEU A 92 -3.68 -6.47 6.66
CA LEU A 92 -4.49 -7.53 7.28
C LEU A 92 -5.50 -8.10 6.29
N THR A 93 -6.25 -7.23 5.60
CA THR A 93 -7.22 -7.67 4.57
C THR A 93 -6.51 -8.43 3.44
N ILE A 94 -5.36 -7.93 2.97
CA ILE A 94 -4.53 -8.61 1.96
C ILE A 94 -4.13 -10.00 2.45
N ALA A 95 -3.60 -10.11 3.68
CA ALA A 95 -3.11 -11.37 4.23
C ALA A 95 -4.21 -12.44 4.32
N VAL A 96 -5.42 -12.07 4.80
CA VAL A 96 -6.53 -13.03 4.97
C VAL A 96 -7.25 -13.38 3.66
N ASN A 97 -7.02 -12.60 2.60
CA ASN A 97 -7.59 -12.84 1.25
C ASN A 97 -6.54 -13.37 0.26
N GLY A 98 -5.53 -14.08 0.77
CA GLY A 98 -4.53 -14.74 -0.06
C GLY A 98 -3.61 -13.79 -0.83
N GLY A 99 -3.37 -12.58 -0.32
CA GLY A 99 -2.43 -11.62 -0.89
C GLY A 99 -3.05 -10.58 -1.84
N THR A 100 -4.37 -10.52 -1.95
CA THR A 100 -5.08 -9.54 -2.78
C THR A 100 -6.08 -8.76 -1.93
N LEU A 101 -6.09 -7.44 -2.08
CA LEU A 101 -7.11 -6.59 -1.45
C LEU A 101 -8.44 -6.74 -2.23
N PRO A 102 -9.54 -7.19 -1.61
CA PRO A 102 -10.81 -7.35 -2.31
C PRO A 102 -11.33 -6.02 -2.85
N ALA A 103 -11.74 -6.02 -4.12
CA ALA A 103 -12.41 -4.90 -4.77
C ALA A 103 -13.68 -5.39 -5.46
N SER A 104 -14.76 -4.60 -5.39
CA SER A 104 -15.98 -4.92 -6.11
C SER A 104 -15.81 -4.65 -7.61
N SER A 105 -16.53 -5.41 -8.45
CA SER A 105 -16.56 -5.20 -9.90
C SER A 105 -16.95 -3.77 -10.28
N ALA A 106 -17.90 -3.17 -9.54
CA ALA A 106 -18.30 -1.77 -9.73
C ALA A 106 -17.16 -0.79 -9.42
N ALA A 107 -16.33 -1.06 -8.40
CA ALA A 107 -15.16 -0.23 -8.09
C ALA A 107 -14.09 -0.34 -9.19
N LEU A 108 -13.82 -1.56 -9.66
CA LEU A 108 -12.88 -1.80 -10.76
C LEU A 108 -13.37 -1.18 -12.08
N ALA A 109 -14.67 -1.23 -12.36
CA ALA A 109 -15.26 -0.57 -13.52
C ALA A 109 -15.07 0.95 -13.47
N ARG A 110 -15.35 1.58 -12.32
CA ARG A 110 -15.10 3.02 -12.12
C ARG A 110 -13.63 3.39 -12.19
N ALA A 111 -12.73 2.46 -11.87
CA ALA A 111 -11.29 2.63 -11.98
C ALA A 111 -10.76 2.37 -13.41
N GLY A 112 -11.59 1.90 -14.34
CA GLY A 112 -11.16 1.50 -15.69
C GLY A 112 -10.29 0.23 -15.70
N MET A 113 -10.42 -0.62 -14.67
CA MET A 113 -9.57 -1.80 -14.46
C MET A 113 -10.32 -3.13 -14.63
N LEU A 114 -11.65 -3.10 -14.79
CA LEU A 114 -12.46 -4.32 -14.84
C LEU A 114 -12.07 -5.25 -16.00
N GLU A 115 -11.81 -4.70 -17.18
CA GLU A 115 -11.48 -5.50 -18.37
C GLU A 115 -10.16 -6.24 -18.21
N ALA A 116 -9.12 -5.56 -17.73
CA ALA A 116 -7.81 -6.14 -17.45
C ALA A 116 -7.88 -7.26 -16.38
N GLU A 117 -8.75 -7.10 -15.39
CA GLU A 117 -9.01 -8.10 -14.35
C GLU A 117 -9.72 -9.33 -14.93
N THR A 118 -10.81 -9.15 -15.69
CA THR A 118 -11.61 -10.24 -16.23
C THR A 118 -10.88 -11.05 -17.29
N LEU A 119 -9.99 -10.42 -18.06
CA LEU A 119 -9.17 -11.08 -19.07
C LEU A 119 -7.92 -11.75 -18.46
N GLY A 120 -7.63 -11.55 -17.17
CA GLY A 120 -6.47 -12.13 -16.50
C GLY A 120 -5.13 -11.66 -17.10
N THR A 121 -5.10 -10.48 -17.73
CA THR A 121 -3.92 -9.98 -18.46
C THR A 121 -2.81 -9.43 -17.56
N ALA A 122 -3.05 -9.37 -16.24
CA ALA A 122 -2.04 -8.94 -15.28
C ALA A 122 -0.95 -10.03 -15.15
N ALA A 123 0.29 -9.68 -15.49
CA ALA A 123 1.43 -10.60 -15.43
C ALA A 123 1.87 -10.97 -14.00
N GLY A 124 1.15 -10.57 -12.95
CA GLY A 124 1.55 -10.71 -11.55
C GLY A 124 0.37 -10.77 -10.58
N LEU A 125 0.67 -10.69 -9.28
CA LEU A 125 -0.35 -10.67 -8.23
C LEU A 125 -1.10 -9.35 -8.24
N ALA A 126 -2.41 -9.36 -8.50
CA ALA A 126 -3.22 -8.15 -8.38
C ALA A 126 -3.17 -7.60 -6.95
N ASN A 127 -2.74 -6.34 -6.81
CA ASN A 127 -2.75 -5.64 -5.51
C ASN A 127 -4.18 -5.48 -4.98
N SER A 128 -5.13 -5.20 -5.89
CA SER A 128 -6.56 -5.18 -5.59
C SER A 128 -7.33 -5.79 -6.75
N GLY A 129 -8.30 -6.65 -6.46
CA GLY A 129 -8.98 -7.45 -7.47
C GLY A 129 -10.23 -8.14 -6.95
N ILE A 130 -10.92 -8.86 -7.83
CA ILE A 130 -12.12 -9.62 -7.47
C ILE A 130 -11.68 -10.89 -6.75
N VAL A 131 -12.15 -11.05 -5.51
CA VAL A 131 -11.94 -12.26 -4.71
C VAL A 131 -13.30 -12.95 -4.56
N ALA A 132 -13.36 -14.26 -4.81
CA ALA A 132 -14.61 -15.03 -4.82
C ALA A 132 -15.34 -15.01 -3.46
N ASP A 133 -14.60 -15.31 -2.38
CA ASP A 133 -15.12 -15.35 -1.00
C ASP A 133 -14.33 -14.37 -0.11
N PRO A 134 -14.55 -13.05 -0.26
CA PRO A 134 -13.71 -12.07 0.40
C PRO A 134 -13.98 -12.04 1.91
N ARG A 135 -12.93 -12.20 2.70
CA ARG A 135 -12.94 -11.99 4.15
C ARG A 135 -12.78 -10.51 4.44
N LEU A 136 -13.91 -9.84 4.71
CA LEU A 136 -13.97 -8.39 4.95
C LEU A 136 -13.82 -8.01 6.44
N ALA A 137 -13.95 -8.99 7.34
CA ALA A 137 -13.73 -8.84 8.77
C ALA A 137 -12.67 -9.87 9.25
N LEU A 138 -12.08 -9.63 10.43
CA LEU A 138 -11.17 -10.57 11.10
C LEU A 138 -11.90 -11.77 11.76
N LEU A 139 -13.18 -11.99 11.44
CA LEU A 139 -14.05 -13.04 11.96
C LEU A 139 -14.47 -13.99 10.84
#